data_AF-A0A4R3N0Q5-F1
#
_entry.id   AF-A0A4R3N0Q5-F1
#
_cell.length_a   1.000
_cell.length_b   1.000
_cell.length_c   1.000
_cell.angle_alpha   90.00
_cell.angle_beta   90.00
_cell.angle_gamma   90.00
#
_symmetry.space_group_name_H-M   'P 1'
#
loop_
_entity.id
_entity.type
_entity.pdbx_description
1 polymer ?
#
loop_
_entity_poly.entity_id
_entity_poly.type
_entity_poly.pdbx_seq_one_letter_code
_entity_poly.pdbx_strand_id
1 'polypeptide(L)'
;MIGIIIYSIIFFLFLALAFVFSAGKGAFLIAGYNTLPEEEKAKYNETALAKFMGKIMFGISGSLLLFALGHLFSQNILFIAGMVLFFGLIVFALVYINTGNRFNKNERSGK
;
A
#
# COMPACT_ATOMS: atom_id res chain seq x y z
N MET A 1 -17.73 -18.17 7.93
CA MET A 1 -16.49 -18.49 8.68
C MET A 1 -15.25 -18.47 7.79
N ILE A 2 -15.22 -19.19 6.66
CA ILE A 2 -14.05 -19.21 5.73
C ILE A 2 -13.62 -17.81 5.28
N GLY A 3 -14.58 -16.94 4.89
CA GLY A 3 -14.26 -15.57 4.46
C GLY A 3 -13.50 -14.75 5.51
N ILE A 4 -13.91 -14.82 6.79
CA ILE A 4 -13.25 -14.13 7.89
C ILE A 4 -11.80 -14.61 8.08
N ILE A 5 -11.56 -15.92 7.94
CA ILE A 5 -10.22 -16.52 8.05
C ILE A 5 -9.32 -15.98 6.92
N ILE A 6 -9.83 -16.00 5.69
CA ILE A 6 -9.09 -15.49 4.52
C ILE A 6 -8.75 -14.01 4.71
N TYR A 7 -9.73 -13.17 5.06
CA TYR A 7 -9.49 -11.73 5.26
C TYR A 7 -8.50 -11.46 6.40
N SER A 8 -8.56 -12.23 7.50
CA SER A 8 -7.64 -12.10 8.63
C SER A 8 -6.20 -12.46 8.26
N ILE A 9 -5.98 -13.55 7.51
CA ILE A 9 -4.64 -13.96 7.08
C ILE A 9 -4.03 -12.88 6.17
N ILE A 10 -4.80 -12.41 5.18
CA ILE A 10 -4.34 -11.37 4.26
C ILE A 10 -4.13 -10.05 5.02
N PHE A 11 -4.98 -9.71 5.99
CA PHE A 11 -4.82 -8.55 6.86
C PHE A 11 -3.45 -8.55 7.56
N PHE A 12 -3.09 -9.64 8.24
CA PHE A 12 -1.82 -9.71 8.95
C PHE A 12 -0.61 -9.67 8.02
N LEU A 13 -0.72 -10.28 6.84
CA LEU A 13 0.32 -10.19 5.80
C LEU A 13 0.54 -8.73 5.36
N PHE A 14 -0.54 -8.02 4.99
CA PHE A 14 -0.46 -6.63 4.55
C PHE A 14 -0.04 -5.69 5.68
N LEU A 15 -0.44 -5.97 6.91
CA LEU A 15 -0.01 -5.22 8.08
C LEU A 15 1.50 -5.38 8.33
N ALA A 16 2.02 -6.60 8.24
CA ALA A 16 3.47 -6.85 8.35
C ALA A 16 4.24 -6.10 7.25
N LEU A 17 3.77 -6.15 6.00
CA LEU A 17 4.35 -5.38 4.90
C LEU A 17 4.28 -3.88 5.17
N ALA A 18 3.17 -3.36 5.73
CA ALA A 18 3.03 -1.96 6.08
C ALA A 18 4.13 -1.50 7.05
N PHE A 19 4.46 -2.30 8.06
CA PHE A 19 5.56 -2.00 8.98
C PHE A 19 6.94 -2.03 8.29
N VAL A 20 7.21 -3.06 7.48
CA VAL A 20 8.47 -3.18 6.72
C VAL A 20 8.68 -1.97 5.81
N PHE A 21 7.67 -1.60 5.04
CA PHE A 21 7.70 -0.45 4.14
C PHE A 21 7.80 0.88 4.88
N SER A 22 7.12 1.02 6.02
CA SER A 22 7.17 2.24 6.84
C SER A 22 8.54 2.48 7.48
N ALA A 23 9.31 1.41 7.70
CA ALA A 23 10.73 1.51 8.06
C ALA A 23 11.63 1.97 6.89
N GLY A 24 11.07 2.22 5.70
CA GLY A 24 11.79 2.60 4.50
C GLY A 24 12.50 1.44 3.81
N LYS A 25 12.10 0.20 4.11
CA LYS A 25 12.69 -1.04 3.59
C LYS A 25 11.73 -1.74 2.62
N GLY A 26 12.22 -2.76 1.90
CA GLY A 26 11.37 -3.65 1.13
C GLY A 26 10.97 -3.14 -0.26
N ALA A 27 11.58 -2.08 -0.79
CA ALA A 27 11.21 -1.53 -2.09
C ALA A 27 11.37 -2.54 -3.24
N PHE A 28 12.24 -3.56 -3.10
CA PHE A 28 12.35 -4.68 -4.04
C PHE A 28 11.03 -5.47 -4.22
N LEU A 29 10.09 -5.38 -3.27
CA LEU A 29 8.74 -5.97 -3.40
C LEU A 29 7.80 -5.11 -4.25
N ILE A 30 8.15 -3.86 -4.54
CA ILE A 30 7.37 -2.97 -5.40
C ILE A 30 7.70 -3.36 -6.85
N ALA A 31 6.85 -4.19 -7.46
CA ALA A 31 7.12 -4.78 -8.78
C ALA A 31 7.59 -3.74 -9.81
N GLY A 32 6.87 -2.61 -9.95
CA GLY A 32 7.23 -1.55 -10.91
C GLY A 32 8.58 -0.88 -10.63
N TYR A 33 9.05 -0.85 -9.39
CA TYR A 33 10.41 -0.39 -9.06
C TYR A 33 11.44 -1.50 -9.30
N ASN A 34 11.12 -2.74 -8.87
CA ASN A 34 12.03 -3.87 -8.96
C ASN A 34 12.36 -4.25 -10.42
N THR A 35 11.45 -4.03 -11.36
CA THR A 35 11.64 -4.28 -12.79
C THR A 35 12.40 -3.18 -13.53
N LEU A 36 12.69 -2.03 -12.89
CA LEU A 36 13.49 -0.98 -13.53
C LEU A 36 14.96 -1.43 -13.67
N PRO A 37 15.66 -1.00 -14.73
CA PRO A 37 17.12 -1.06 -14.80
C PRO A 37 17.78 -0.34 -13.60
N GLU A 38 18.96 -0.79 -13.19
CA GLU A 38 19.73 -0.18 -12.06
C GLU A 38 19.92 1.33 -12.22
N GLU A 39 20.21 1.79 -13.44
CA GLU A 39 20.38 3.21 -13.78
C GLU A 39 19.09 4.04 -13.57
N GLU A 40 17.92 3.45 -13.81
CA GLU A 40 16.64 4.09 -13.56
C GLU A 40 16.26 4.04 -12.08
N LYS A 41 16.50 2.90 -11.40
CA LYS A 41 16.32 2.78 -9.94
C LYS A 41 17.12 3.84 -9.19
N ALA A 42 18.34 4.13 -9.63
CA ALA A 42 19.21 5.13 -9.01
C ALA A 42 18.58 6.53 -8.95
N LYS A 43 17.67 6.87 -9.87
CA LYS A 43 16.95 8.15 -9.92
C LYS A 43 15.87 8.26 -8.84
N TYR A 44 15.38 7.15 -8.30
CA TYR A 44 14.33 7.14 -7.29
C TYR A 44 14.89 7.25 -5.87
N ASN A 45 14.17 7.97 -5.02
CA ASN A 45 14.29 7.97 -3.58
C ASN A 45 13.55 6.74 -3.03
N GLU A 46 14.27 5.62 -2.99
CA GLU A 46 13.76 4.32 -2.56
C GLU A 46 13.09 4.38 -1.18
N THR A 47 13.71 5.05 -0.21
CA THR A 47 13.17 5.18 1.14
C THR A 47 11.85 5.93 1.16
N ALA A 48 11.72 7.02 0.39
CA ALA A 48 10.47 7.78 0.32
C ALA A 48 9.36 6.97 -0.38
N LEU A 49 9.70 6.23 -1.43
CA LEU A 49 8.79 5.35 -2.14
C LEU A 49 8.30 4.22 -1.22
N ALA A 50 9.22 3.54 -0.51
CA ALA A 50 8.89 2.51 0.47
C ALA A 50 7.98 3.07 1.57
N LYS A 51 8.32 4.21 2.17
CA LYS A 51 7.47 4.83 3.22
C LYS A 51 6.08 5.20 2.72
N PHE A 52 5.96 5.66 1.47
CA PHE A 52 4.65 5.90 0.87
C PHE A 52 3.87 4.59 0.70
N MET A 53 4.51 3.55 0.16
CA MET A 53 3.90 2.24 0.03
C MET A 53 3.44 1.68 1.38
N GLY A 54 4.19 1.93 2.45
CA GLY A 54 3.80 1.56 3.82
C GLY A 54 2.48 2.18 4.26
N LYS A 55 2.25 3.46 3.95
CA LYS A 55 0.97 4.15 4.21
C LYS A 55 -0.19 3.53 3.42
N ILE A 56 0.06 3.19 2.15
CA ILE A 56 -0.93 2.50 1.30
C ILE A 56 -1.25 1.11 1.87
N MET A 57 -0.24 0.34 2.28
CA MET A 57 -0.41 -0.97 2.90
C MET A 57 -1.19 -0.90 4.22
N PHE A 58 -0.97 0.13 5.04
CA PHE A 58 -1.81 0.37 6.23
C PHE A 58 -3.27 0.59 5.86
N GLY A 59 -3.54 1.45 4.87
CA GLY A 59 -4.90 1.69 4.40
C GLY A 59 -5.57 0.43 3.83
N ILE A 60 -4.83 -0.38 3.07
CA ILE A 60 -5.31 -1.67 2.55
C ILE A 60 -5.60 -2.63 3.72
N SER A 61 -4.71 -2.73 4.70
CA SER A 61 -4.94 -3.56 5.89
C SER A 61 -6.20 -3.10 6.65
N GLY A 62 -6.42 -1.79 6.80
CA GLY A 62 -7.65 -1.24 7.37
C GLY A 62 -8.90 -1.63 6.57
N SER A 63 -8.80 -1.64 5.25
CA SER A 63 -9.90 -2.08 4.36
C SER A 63 -10.24 -3.56 4.54
N LEU A 64 -9.22 -4.42 4.65
CA LEU A 64 -9.38 -5.85 4.92
C LEU A 64 -9.99 -6.11 6.31
N LEU A 65 -9.60 -5.30 7.30
CA LEU A 65 -10.21 -5.34 8.63
C LEU A 65 -11.71 -5.00 8.54
N LEU A 66 -12.09 -3.97 7.78
CA LEU A 66 -13.50 -3.64 7.55
C LEU A 66 -14.27 -4.77 6.86
N PHE A 67 -13.64 -5.53 5.94
CA PHE A 67 -14.25 -6.73 5.38
C PHE A 67 -14.50 -7.82 6.42
N ALA A 68 -13.49 -8.10 7.25
CA ALA A 68 -13.60 -9.09 8.31
C ALA A 68 -14.69 -8.70 9.33
N LEU A 69 -14.73 -7.43 9.76
CA LEU A 69 -15.73 -6.92 10.70
C LEU A 69 -17.14 -6.88 10.07
N GLY A 70 -17.26 -6.46 8.82
CA GLY A 70 -18.54 -6.47 8.09
C GLY A 70 -19.12 -7.87 8.00
N HIS A 71 -18.28 -8.87 7.71
CA HIS A 71 -18.72 -10.28 7.70
C HIS A 71 -18.99 -10.81 9.12
N LEU A 72 -18.18 -10.46 10.12
CA LEU A 72 -18.34 -10.93 11.50
C LEU A 72 -19.66 -10.43 12.12
N PHE A 73 -20.01 -9.17 11.89
CA PHE A 73 -21.21 -8.55 12.43
C PHE A 73 -22.40 -8.55 11.46
N SER A 74 -22.27 -9.17 10.28
CA SER A 74 -23.28 -9.14 9.21
C SER A 74 -23.71 -7.71 8.82
N GLN A 75 -22.75 -6.78 8.81
CA GLN A 75 -22.95 -5.36 8.52
C GLN A 75 -22.43 -5.03 7.12
N ASN A 76 -23.35 -4.97 6.15
CA ASN A 76 -23.02 -4.67 4.75
C ASN A 76 -22.36 -3.30 4.57
N ILE A 77 -22.72 -2.32 5.41
CA ILE A 77 -22.14 -0.96 5.33
C ILE A 77 -20.63 -0.98 5.60
N LEU A 78 -20.16 -1.75 6.59
CA LEU A 78 -18.74 -1.88 6.89
C LEU A 78 -18.00 -2.53 5.71
N PHE A 79 -18.59 -3.58 5.11
CA PHE A 79 -18.02 -4.24 3.96
C PHE A 79 -17.91 -3.29 2.76
N ILE A 80 -18.98 -2.55 2.45
CA ILE A 80 -18.99 -1.55 1.37
C ILE A 80 -17.98 -0.44 1.62
N ALA A 81 -17.91 0.08 2.85
CA ALA A 81 -16.92 1.09 3.22
C ALA A 81 -15.48 0.59 3.01
N GLY A 82 -15.20 -0.66 3.41
CA GLY A 82 -13.93 -1.32 3.12
C GLY A 82 -13.64 -1.42 1.63
N MET A 83 -14.65 -1.68 0.79
CA MET A 83 -14.46 -1.85 -0.65
C MET A 83 -14.11 -0.52 -1.30
N VAL A 84 -14.88 0.52 -0.98
CA VAL A 84 -14.63 1.88 -1.46
C VAL A 84 -13.24 2.35 -1.05
N LEU A 85 -12.85 2.11 0.21
CA LEU A 85 -11.52 2.47 0.70
C LEU A 85 -10.41 1.70 -0.04
N PHE A 86 -10.56 0.39 -0.22
CA PHE A 86 -9.57 -0.46 -0.88
C PHE A 86 -9.30 0.00 -2.32
N PHE A 87 -10.35 0.13 -3.13
CA PHE A 87 -10.22 0.57 -4.52
C PHE A 87 -9.76 2.02 -4.61
N GLY A 88 -10.28 2.90 -3.74
CA GLY A 88 -9.87 4.30 -3.66
C GLY A 88 -8.37 4.45 -3.39
N LEU A 89 -7.82 3.65 -2.47
CA LEU A 89 -6.39 3.63 -2.16
C LEU A 89 -5.54 3.11 -3.31
N ILE A 90 -6.00 2.09 -4.03
CA ILE A 90 -5.29 1.58 -5.22
C ILE A 90 -5.22 2.67 -6.29
N VAL A 91 -6.36 3.27 -6.63
CA VAL A 91 -6.42 4.34 -7.64
C VAL A 91 -5.56 5.52 -7.21
N PHE A 92 -5.68 5.95 -5.95
CA PHE A 92 -4.87 7.01 -5.39
C PHE A 92 -3.36 6.69 -5.48
N ALA A 93 -2.94 5.49 -5.08
CA ALA A 93 -1.55 5.08 -5.13
C ALA A 93 -1.01 5.08 -6.56
N LEU A 94 -1.77 4.54 -7.52
CA LEU A 94 -1.40 4.52 -8.93
C LEU A 94 -1.25 5.94 -9.49
N VAL A 95 -2.22 6.82 -9.26
CA VAL A 95 -2.14 8.21 -9.73
C VAL A 95 -0.98 8.93 -9.06
N TYR A 96 -0.81 8.79 -7.74
CA TYR A 96 0.21 9.50 -6.99
C TYR A 96 1.64 9.07 -7.41
N ILE A 97 1.89 7.77 -7.59
CA ILE A 97 3.20 7.26 -7.99
C ILE A 97 3.55 7.68 -9.42
N ASN A 98 2.57 7.66 -10.33
CA ASN A 98 2.81 7.88 -11.76
C ASN A 98 2.74 9.36 -12.19
N THR A 99 2.44 10.30 -11.27
CA THR A 99 2.32 11.73 -11.61
C THR A 99 3.36 12.57 -10.90
N GLY A 100 3.97 13.52 -11.64
CA GLY A 100 4.79 14.58 -11.07
C GLY A 100 6.08 14.12 -10.41
N ASN A 101 6.68 13.01 -10.88
CA ASN A 101 8.04 12.56 -10.49
C ASN A 101 8.31 12.55 -8.97
N ARG A 102 7.27 12.32 -8.15
CA ARG A 102 7.26 12.61 -6.70
C ARG A 102 8.29 11.87 -5.85
N PHE A 103 8.86 10.82 -6.42
CA PHE A 103 9.86 9.98 -5.80
C PHE A 103 11.22 10.08 -6.47
N ASN A 104 11.46 11.00 -7.41
CA ASN A 104 12.81 11.25 -7.93
C ASN A 104 13.68 11.95 -6.87
N LYS A 105 14.96 11.57 -6.78
CA LYS A 105 15.92 12.15 -5.82
C LYS A 105 16.17 13.64 -6.03
N ASN A 106 16.12 14.11 -7.29
CA ASN A 106 16.54 15.46 -7.66
C ASN A 106 15.51 16.56 -7.33
N GLU A 107 14.24 16.21 -7.06
CA GLU A 107 13.20 17.22 -6.79
C GLU A 107 13.05 17.57 -5.29
N ARG A 108 13.63 16.77 -4.37
CA ARG A 108 13.57 17.05 -2.92
C ARG A 108 14.83 17.68 -2.33
N SER A 109 15.89 17.85 -3.14
CA SER A 109 17.13 18.55 -2.72
C SER A 109 17.07 20.07 -2.92
N GLY A 110 15.99 20.59 -3.49
CA GLY A 110 15.78 22.03 -3.74
C GLY A 110 14.78 22.71 -2.78
N LYS A 111 14.51 22.09 -1.61
CA LYS A 111 13.75 22.72 -0.52
C LYS A 111 14.52 22.61 0.78
#